data_AF-A0A7S2EDQ9-F1
#
_entry.id   AF-A0A7S2EDQ9-F1
#
_cell.length_a   1.000
_cell.length_b   1.000
_cell.length_c   1.000
_cell.angle_alpha   90.00
_cell.angle_beta   90.00
_cell.angle_gamma   90.00
#
_symmetry.space_group_name_H-M   'P 1'
#
loop_
_entity.id
_entity.type
_entity.pdbx_description
1 polymer ?
#
loop_
_entity_poly.entity_id
_entity_poly.type
_entity_poly.pdbx_seq_one_letter_code
_entity_poly.pdbx_strand_id
1 'polypeptide(L)'
;WHSSLQFSEFSFFAGQPLVLLQDEINAVSLGQYNTKHNLILLHQCVLNLMGRSDNPVILRGTAMNEDDFMEQVAPESTLNTLHMMYIWRMLLAYTFGEYKAVVDIADKSRVSIKEASPGQPLLVFHAFYDALAACALVRESSASSRKHKEIIKASMKRMKSWAASSPSNCKHRVLLLKAEYDALRGKKSSACKAYDASIGAAHESGIVQEEALAYERAALFFRELGDEAKASHYLATAHQLYLDWGADAKSSQLQTEYSTIVSQARKRRSFQDFMIRRAASIGPSLSPD
;
A
#
# COMPACT_ATOMS: atom_id res chain seq x y z
N TRP A 1 -9.97 -21.68 -13.90
CA TRP A 1 -9.15 -22.28 -12.83
C TRP A 1 -7.85 -21.50 -12.59
N HIS A 2 -6.88 -21.48 -13.52
CA HIS A 2 -5.78 -20.48 -13.45
C HIS A 2 -6.33 -19.04 -13.56
N SER A 3 -7.40 -18.90 -14.34
CA SER A 3 -8.12 -17.63 -14.56
C SER A 3 -8.76 -17.04 -13.30
N SER A 4 -9.26 -17.83 -12.35
CA SER A 4 -9.98 -17.31 -11.18
C SER A 4 -9.03 -16.80 -10.09
N LEU A 5 -7.91 -17.49 -9.84
CA LEU A 5 -6.87 -16.97 -8.95
C LEU A 5 -6.23 -15.69 -9.51
N GLN A 6 -5.83 -15.71 -10.78
CA GLN A 6 -5.28 -14.53 -11.45
C GLN A 6 -6.28 -13.37 -11.44
N PHE A 7 -7.57 -13.67 -11.51
CA PHE A 7 -8.64 -12.68 -11.40
C PHE A 7 -8.74 -12.09 -9.99
N SER A 8 -8.78 -12.89 -8.92
CA SER A 8 -8.83 -12.35 -7.55
C SER A 8 -7.58 -11.56 -7.16
N GLU A 9 -6.39 -12.01 -7.56
CA GLU A 9 -5.14 -11.27 -7.38
C GLU A 9 -5.16 -9.95 -8.16
N PHE A 10 -5.63 -9.97 -9.41
CA PHE A 10 -5.81 -8.77 -10.21
C PHE A 10 -6.84 -7.82 -9.59
N SER A 11 -7.98 -8.33 -9.10
CA SER A 11 -9.00 -7.56 -8.39
C SER A 11 -8.42 -6.82 -7.18
N PHE A 12 -7.60 -7.52 -6.37
CA PHE A 12 -6.89 -6.89 -5.26
C PHE A 12 -5.97 -5.75 -5.74
N PHE A 13 -5.11 -6.02 -6.71
CA PHE A 13 -4.16 -5.03 -7.21
C PHE A 13 -4.81 -3.89 -8.00
N ALA A 14 -6.00 -4.11 -8.55
CA ALA A 14 -6.83 -3.11 -9.20
C ALA A 14 -7.62 -2.24 -8.20
N GLY A 15 -7.49 -2.49 -6.90
CA GLY A 15 -8.13 -1.65 -5.88
C GLY A 15 -9.63 -1.92 -5.71
N GLN A 16 -10.10 -3.13 -6.03
CA GLN A 16 -11.48 -3.52 -5.71
C GLN A 16 -11.74 -3.42 -4.20
N PRO A 17 -12.96 -2.99 -3.78
CA PRO A 17 -13.36 -3.01 -2.38
C PRO A 17 -13.15 -4.41 -1.77
N LEU A 18 -12.49 -4.47 -0.60
CA LEU A 18 -12.09 -5.72 0.02
C LEU A 18 -13.27 -6.63 0.36
N VAL A 19 -14.45 -6.07 0.64
CA VAL A 19 -15.68 -6.85 0.86
C VAL A 19 -16.09 -7.63 -0.39
N LEU A 20 -16.05 -7.00 -1.57
CA LEU A 20 -16.40 -7.66 -2.84
C LEU A 20 -15.37 -8.73 -3.19
N LEU A 21 -14.10 -8.43 -2.97
CA LEU A 21 -13.02 -9.40 -3.16
C LEU A 21 -13.17 -10.60 -2.21
N GLN A 22 -13.57 -10.38 -0.96
CA GLN A 22 -13.80 -11.47 -0.03
C GLN A 22 -14.96 -12.38 -0.48
N ASP A 23 -16.07 -11.79 -0.94
CA ASP A 23 -17.21 -12.55 -1.49
C ASP A 23 -16.79 -13.36 -2.71
N GLU A 24 -15.97 -12.78 -3.59
CA GLU A 24 -15.39 -13.46 -4.76
C GLU A 24 -14.54 -14.68 -4.34
N ILE A 25 -13.62 -14.50 -3.38
CA ILE A 25 -12.76 -15.57 -2.86
C ILE A 25 -13.60 -16.69 -2.26
N ASN A 26 -14.62 -16.35 -1.46
CA ASN A 26 -15.52 -17.32 -0.83
C ASN A 26 -16.26 -18.15 -1.89
N ALA A 27 -16.77 -17.52 -2.95
CA ALA A 27 -17.44 -18.22 -4.05
C ALA A 27 -16.51 -19.23 -4.75
N VAL A 28 -15.22 -18.91 -4.92
CA VAL A 28 -14.23 -19.82 -5.52
C VAL A 28 -13.91 -20.99 -4.59
N SER A 29 -13.82 -20.76 -3.28
CA SER A 29 -13.47 -21.78 -2.28
C SER A 29 -14.47 -22.93 -2.14
N LEU A 30 -15.73 -22.72 -2.53
CA LEU A 30 -16.80 -23.71 -2.50
C LEU A 30 -16.69 -24.77 -3.63
N GLY A 31 -15.72 -24.65 -4.55
CA GLY A 31 -15.64 -25.42 -5.82
C GLY A 31 -14.54 -26.49 -6.00
N GLN A 32 -13.78 -26.88 -4.97
CA GLN A 32 -12.70 -27.92 -4.94
C GLN A 32 -11.30 -27.62 -5.59
N TYR A 33 -10.29 -27.90 -4.74
CA TYR A 33 -8.86 -28.27 -4.79
C TYR A 33 -8.00 -28.24 -6.10
N ASN A 34 -7.10 -27.25 -6.18
CA ASN A 34 -5.63 -27.42 -6.38
C ASN A 34 -4.86 -26.07 -6.47
N THR A 35 -5.57 -24.93 -6.52
CA THR A 35 -5.02 -23.56 -6.41
C THR A 35 -5.07 -23.01 -4.97
N LYS A 36 -5.14 -23.91 -3.99
CA LYS A 36 -5.54 -23.63 -2.59
C LYS A 36 -4.62 -22.62 -1.90
N HIS A 37 -3.31 -22.77 -2.04
CA HIS A 37 -2.34 -22.02 -1.23
C HIS A 37 -2.29 -20.52 -1.55
N ASN A 38 -2.19 -20.13 -2.83
CA ASN A 38 -2.12 -18.70 -3.20
C ASN A 38 -3.43 -17.97 -2.88
N LEU A 39 -4.58 -18.60 -3.14
CA LEU A 39 -5.89 -18.03 -2.82
C LEU A 39 -6.08 -17.90 -1.31
N ILE A 40 -5.64 -18.89 -0.52
CA ILE A 40 -5.65 -18.85 0.95
C ILE A 40 -4.76 -17.73 1.48
N LEU A 41 -3.56 -17.55 0.91
CA LEU A 41 -2.64 -16.47 1.27
C LEU A 41 -3.28 -15.10 1.03
N LEU A 42 -3.89 -14.91 -0.15
CA LEU A 42 -4.65 -13.69 -0.47
C LEU A 42 -5.83 -13.52 0.49
N HIS A 43 -6.61 -14.57 0.74
CA HIS A 43 -7.76 -14.51 1.63
C HIS A 43 -7.35 -14.05 3.03
N GLN A 44 -6.29 -14.64 3.60
CA GLN A 44 -5.81 -14.22 4.91
C GLN A 44 -5.29 -12.78 4.88
N CYS A 45 -4.59 -12.35 3.84
CA CYS A 45 -4.17 -10.95 3.66
C CYS A 45 -5.38 -9.98 3.66
N VAL A 46 -6.45 -10.32 2.94
CA VAL A 46 -7.70 -9.54 2.91
C VAL A 46 -8.33 -9.47 4.31
N LEU A 47 -8.43 -10.61 5.01
CA LEU A 47 -8.97 -10.66 6.37
C LEU A 47 -8.14 -9.81 7.35
N ASN A 48 -6.81 -9.81 7.22
CA ASN A 48 -5.92 -8.98 8.02
C ASN A 48 -6.20 -7.48 7.81
N LEU A 49 -6.34 -7.04 6.55
CA LEU A 49 -6.64 -5.64 6.22
C LEU A 49 -8.02 -5.22 6.72
N MET A 50 -9.01 -6.12 6.65
CA MET A 50 -10.38 -5.91 7.15
C MET A 50 -10.50 -5.97 8.68
N GLY A 51 -9.41 -6.14 9.43
CA GLY A 51 -9.46 -6.22 10.90
C GLY A 51 -10.07 -7.51 11.44
N ARG A 52 -10.00 -8.60 10.67
CA ARG A 52 -10.48 -9.94 11.05
C ARG A 52 -9.33 -10.89 11.40
N SER A 53 -8.25 -10.33 11.93
CA SER A 53 -7.09 -11.04 12.49
C SER A 53 -6.62 -10.31 13.75
N ASP A 54 -6.15 -11.06 14.74
CA ASP A 54 -5.62 -10.52 16.00
C ASP A 54 -4.35 -9.68 15.78
N ASN A 55 -3.53 -10.06 14.79
CA ASN A 55 -2.34 -9.32 14.40
C ASN A 55 -2.36 -9.08 12.89
N PRO A 56 -2.57 -7.82 12.44
CA PRO A 56 -2.76 -7.53 11.03
C PRO A 56 -1.47 -7.72 10.20
N VAL A 57 -0.30 -7.87 10.82
CA VAL A 57 0.99 -8.01 10.14
C VAL A 57 1.38 -9.47 9.88
N ILE A 58 0.76 -10.43 10.59
CA ILE A 58 1.08 -11.86 10.49
C ILE A 58 -0.05 -12.57 9.74
N LEU A 59 0.27 -13.42 8.78
CA LEU A 59 -0.74 -14.19 8.03
C LEU A 59 -1.29 -15.32 8.91
N ARG A 60 -2.06 -14.98 9.94
CA ARG A 60 -2.65 -15.92 10.88
C ARG A 60 -4.11 -15.55 11.13
N GLY A 61 -4.99 -16.51 10.94
CA GLY A 61 -6.41 -16.37 11.16
C GLY A 61 -7.21 -17.55 10.62
N THR A 62 -8.46 -17.31 10.28
CA THR A 62 -9.42 -18.35 9.88
C THR A 62 -9.10 -19.01 8.54
N ALA A 63 -8.36 -18.33 7.65
CA ALA A 63 -8.02 -18.87 6.35
C ALA A 63 -6.70 -19.67 6.37
N MET A 64 -5.70 -19.23 7.14
CA MET A 64 -4.44 -19.96 7.34
C MET A 64 -3.63 -19.48 8.54
N ASN A 65 -2.60 -20.26 8.86
CA ASN A 65 -1.54 -19.92 9.79
C ASN A 65 -0.17 -19.99 9.09
N GLU A 66 0.61 -18.92 9.20
CA GLU A 66 1.92 -18.79 8.58
C GLU A 66 2.93 -19.84 9.06
N ASP A 67 2.91 -20.20 10.35
CA ASP A 67 3.86 -21.17 10.88
C ASP A 67 3.59 -22.57 10.30
N ASP A 68 2.32 -22.97 10.29
CA ASP A 68 1.89 -24.24 9.68
C ASP A 68 2.19 -24.27 8.18
N PHE A 69 2.00 -23.14 7.49
CA PHE A 69 2.38 -23.01 6.08
C PHE A 69 3.89 -23.19 5.89
N MET A 70 4.72 -22.55 6.72
CA MET A 70 6.17 -22.63 6.59
C MET A 70 6.73 -24.02 6.95
N GLU A 71 6.12 -24.72 7.90
CA GLU A 71 6.55 -26.06 8.31
C GLU A 71 6.10 -27.14 7.32
N GLN A 72 4.84 -27.09 6.89
CA GLN A 72 4.19 -28.22 6.20
C GLN A 72 4.05 -28.00 4.69
N VAL A 73 3.91 -26.75 4.25
CA VAL A 73 3.56 -26.42 2.87
C VAL A 73 4.74 -25.84 2.09
N ALA A 74 5.55 -24.98 2.71
CA ALA A 74 6.69 -24.33 2.07
C ALA A 74 7.75 -25.30 1.53
N PRO A 75 8.09 -26.44 2.20
CA PRO A 75 9.10 -27.37 1.68
C PRO A 75 8.74 -28.02 0.34
N GLU A 76 7.44 -28.19 0.08
CA GLU A 76 6.90 -28.82 -1.14
C GLU A 76 6.33 -27.79 -2.12
N SER A 77 6.33 -26.50 -1.75
CA SER A 77 5.73 -25.43 -2.54
C SER A 77 6.62 -25.00 -3.70
N THR A 78 5.98 -24.48 -4.75
CA THR A 78 6.71 -23.80 -5.81
C THR A 78 7.38 -22.53 -5.26
N LEU A 79 8.53 -22.16 -5.83
CA LEU A 79 9.19 -20.89 -5.54
C LEU A 79 8.26 -19.68 -5.71
N ASN A 80 7.31 -19.78 -6.64
CA ASN A 80 6.31 -18.75 -6.89
C ASN A 80 5.32 -18.60 -5.70
N THR A 81 4.79 -19.69 -5.17
CA THR A 81 3.90 -19.69 -3.99
C THR A 81 4.62 -19.10 -2.77
N LEU A 82 5.87 -19.51 -2.54
CA LEU A 82 6.67 -18.96 -1.44
C LEU A 82 6.94 -17.46 -1.62
N HIS A 83 7.25 -17.02 -2.85
CA HIS A 83 7.44 -15.60 -3.15
C HIS A 83 6.15 -14.79 -2.95
N MET A 84 4.97 -15.34 -3.29
CA MET A 84 3.69 -14.69 -3.03
C MET A 84 3.43 -14.48 -1.54
N MET A 85 3.70 -15.49 -0.71
CA MET A 85 3.62 -15.34 0.74
C MET A 85 4.49 -14.17 1.21
N TYR A 86 5.74 -14.09 0.74
CA TYR A 86 6.63 -12.98 1.11
C TYR A 86 6.08 -11.63 0.66
N ILE A 87 5.45 -11.52 -0.51
CA ILE A 87 4.85 -10.26 -0.96
C ILE A 87 3.69 -9.84 -0.08
N TRP A 88 2.77 -10.74 0.28
CA TRP A 88 1.67 -10.43 1.19
C TRP A 88 2.19 -10.01 2.56
N ARG A 89 3.21 -10.70 3.06
CA ARG A 89 3.92 -10.33 4.30
C ARG A 89 4.57 -8.97 4.23
N MET A 90 5.23 -8.63 3.12
CA MET A 90 5.86 -7.31 2.91
C MET A 90 4.81 -6.21 2.81
N LEU A 91 3.70 -6.46 2.11
CA LEU A 91 2.59 -5.52 2.00
C LEU A 91 2.03 -5.21 3.37
N LEU A 92 1.62 -6.24 4.14
CA LEU A 92 1.07 -6.04 5.48
C LEU A 92 2.07 -5.34 6.39
N ALA A 93 3.31 -5.82 6.47
CA ALA A 93 4.34 -5.20 7.31
C ALA A 93 4.56 -3.73 6.94
N TYR A 94 4.63 -3.38 5.65
CA TYR A 94 4.81 -2.00 5.24
C TYR A 94 3.59 -1.15 5.57
N THR A 95 2.38 -1.64 5.25
CA THR A 95 1.12 -0.95 5.52
C THR A 95 0.97 -0.61 6.99
N PHE A 96 1.40 -1.47 7.91
CA PHE A 96 1.30 -1.23 9.35
C PHE A 96 2.55 -0.60 9.98
N GLY A 97 3.54 -0.17 9.19
CA GLY A 97 4.72 0.58 9.66
C GLY A 97 5.90 -0.27 10.14
N GLU A 98 5.86 -1.59 9.97
CA GLU A 98 6.90 -2.54 10.37
C GLU A 98 8.04 -2.63 9.34
N TYR A 99 8.72 -1.51 9.06
CA TYR A 99 9.70 -1.41 7.97
C TYR A 99 10.90 -2.36 8.12
N LYS A 100 11.33 -2.63 9.35
CA LYS A 100 12.41 -3.59 9.61
C LYS A 100 11.98 -5.00 9.19
N ALA A 101 10.76 -5.40 9.52
CA ALA A 101 10.22 -6.69 9.12
C ALA A 101 10.17 -6.81 7.60
N VAL A 102 9.78 -5.75 6.87
CA VAL A 102 9.78 -5.74 5.40
C VAL A 102 11.16 -6.07 4.83
N VAL A 103 12.23 -5.44 5.34
CA VAL A 103 13.60 -5.70 4.87
C VAL A 103 14.08 -7.10 5.23
N ASP A 104 13.76 -7.59 6.43
CA ASP A 104 14.10 -8.95 6.86
C ASP A 104 13.40 -10.01 5.99
N ILE A 105 12.12 -9.80 5.66
CA ILE A 105 11.36 -10.62 4.71
C ILE A 105 11.96 -10.53 3.31
N ALA A 106 12.28 -9.31 2.85
CA ALA A 106 12.89 -9.10 1.55
C ALA A 106 14.19 -9.87 1.42
N ASP A 107 15.06 -9.86 2.43
CA ASP A 107 16.32 -10.60 2.39
C ASP A 107 16.13 -12.13 2.32
N LYS A 108 15.18 -12.68 3.07
CA LYS A 108 14.83 -14.12 2.98
C LYS A 108 14.31 -14.48 1.58
N SER A 109 13.45 -13.63 1.01
CA SER A 109 12.84 -13.85 -0.31
C SER A 109 13.82 -13.72 -1.49
N ARG A 110 14.97 -13.04 -1.33
CA ARG A 110 15.98 -12.86 -2.41
C ARG A 110 16.51 -14.19 -2.94
N VAL A 111 16.55 -15.24 -2.11
CA VAL A 111 16.94 -16.59 -2.55
C VAL A 111 15.91 -17.10 -3.56
N SER A 112 14.63 -17.06 -3.21
CA SER A 112 13.52 -17.48 -4.07
C SER A 112 13.40 -16.63 -5.35
N ILE A 113 13.76 -15.34 -5.30
CA ILE A 113 13.71 -14.42 -6.45
C ILE A 113 14.82 -14.67 -7.46
N LYS A 114 16.04 -15.01 -7.01
CA LYS A 114 17.17 -15.27 -7.92
C LYS A 114 16.90 -16.45 -8.86
N GLU A 115 16.09 -17.39 -8.39
CA GLU A 115 15.68 -18.59 -9.12
C GLU A 115 14.33 -18.42 -9.83
N ALA A 116 13.62 -17.31 -9.59
CA ALA A 116 12.37 -16.99 -10.27
C ALA A 116 12.61 -16.46 -11.69
N SER A 117 11.69 -16.77 -12.60
CA SER A 117 11.80 -16.37 -14.01
C SER A 117 11.75 -14.84 -14.17
N PRO A 118 12.65 -14.23 -14.96
CA PRO A 118 12.57 -12.81 -15.31
C PRO A 118 11.20 -12.46 -15.92
N GLY A 119 10.55 -11.41 -15.40
CA GLY A 119 9.29 -10.91 -15.96
C GLY A 119 8.02 -11.22 -15.17
N GLN A 120 8.13 -11.82 -13.98
CA GLN A 120 6.95 -11.99 -13.11
C GLN A 120 6.41 -10.63 -12.62
N PRO A 121 5.11 -10.33 -12.78
CA PRO A 121 4.49 -9.06 -12.33
C PRO A 121 4.71 -8.77 -10.84
N LEU A 122 4.77 -9.83 -10.04
CA LEU A 122 4.99 -9.81 -8.60
C LEU A 122 6.31 -9.18 -8.16
N LEU A 123 7.34 -9.19 -9.03
CA LEU A 123 8.63 -8.56 -8.75
C LEU A 123 8.53 -7.03 -8.61
N VAL A 124 7.50 -6.41 -9.20
CA VAL A 124 7.21 -4.98 -9.06
C VAL A 124 6.89 -4.65 -7.61
N PHE A 125 5.99 -5.42 -6.99
CA PHE A 125 5.57 -5.22 -5.60
C PHE A 125 6.71 -5.47 -4.62
N HIS A 126 7.48 -6.55 -4.85
CA HIS A 126 8.67 -6.82 -4.04
C HIS A 126 9.65 -5.65 -4.04
N ALA A 127 10.05 -5.19 -5.24
CA ALA A 127 11.01 -4.09 -5.38
C ALA A 127 10.47 -2.78 -4.80
N PHE A 128 9.17 -2.54 -4.91
CA PHE A 128 8.50 -1.36 -4.39
C PHE A 128 8.53 -1.32 -2.85
N TYR A 129 8.03 -2.35 -2.17
CA TYR A 129 8.01 -2.40 -0.71
C TYR A 129 9.42 -2.50 -0.10
N ASP A 130 10.33 -3.26 -0.70
CA ASP A 130 11.75 -3.34 -0.28
C ASP A 130 12.42 -1.94 -0.31
N ALA A 131 12.19 -1.17 -1.38
CA ALA A 131 12.76 0.17 -1.51
C ALA A 131 12.10 1.19 -0.57
N LEU A 132 10.79 1.14 -0.40
CA LEU A 132 10.09 2.03 0.52
C LEU A 132 10.50 1.79 1.97
N ALA A 133 10.62 0.53 2.40
CA ALA A 133 11.09 0.17 3.73
C ALA A 133 12.56 0.57 3.92
N ALA A 134 13.41 0.35 2.93
CA ALA A 134 14.80 0.83 2.95
C ALA A 134 14.87 2.36 3.07
N CYS A 135 13.97 3.11 2.41
CA CYS A 135 13.86 4.55 2.57
C CYS A 135 13.52 4.92 4.03
N ALA A 136 12.51 4.28 4.63
CA ALA A 136 12.10 4.54 6.00
C ALA A 136 13.23 4.25 7.01
N LEU A 137 13.91 3.11 6.89
CA LEU A 137 15.02 2.76 7.78
C LEU A 137 16.23 3.70 7.66
N VAL A 138 16.51 4.24 6.46
CA VAL A 138 17.55 5.27 6.28
C VAL A 138 17.15 6.59 6.94
N ARG A 139 15.85 6.87 7.05
CA ARG A 139 15.33 8.06 7.72
C ARG A 139 15.44 7.96 9.24
N GLU A 140 15.08 6.80 9.79
CA GLU A 140 15.09 6.54 11.25
C GLU A 140 16.51 6.40 11.81
N SER A 141 17.41 5.77 11.05
CA SER A 141 18.79 5.56 11.43
C SER A 141 19.71 6.57 10.77
N SER A 142 20.18 7.57 11.52
CA SER A 142 21.24 8.50 11.07
C SER A 142 22.51 7.74 10.63
N ALA A 143 22.75 6.55 11.20
CA ALA A 143 23.69 5.55 10.69
C ALA A 143 23.09 4.86 9.44
N SER A 144 23.10 5.57 8.32
CA SER A 144 22.65 5.06 7.04
C SER A 144 23.40 3.75 6.67
N SER A 145 22.72 2.61 6.73
CA SER A 145 23.28 1.36 6.21
C SER A 145 23.53 1.49 4.71
N ARG A 146 24.80 1.36 4.28
CA ARG A 146 25.19 1.34 2.85
C ARG A 146 24.32 0.39 2.04
N LYS A 147 23.93 -0.75 2.65
CA LYS A 147 23.00 -1.74 2.09
C LYS A 147 21.67 -1.12 1.67
N HIS A 148 21.00 -0.35 2.55
CA HIS A 148 19.69 0.23 2.23
C HIS A 148 19.76 1.25 1.09
N LYS A 149 20.83 2.06 1.04
CA LYS A 149 21.06 3.00 -0.08
C LYS A 149 21.20 2.28 -1.42
N GLU A 150 21.88 1.13 -1.44
CA GLU A 150 22.02 0.32 -2.65
C GLU A 150 20.71 -0.37 -3.05
N ILE A 151 19.92 -0.86 -2.08
CA ILE A 151 18.56 -1.40 -2.33
C ILE A 151 17.69 -0.34 -3.01
N ILE A 152 17.65 0.89 -2.47
CA ILE A 152 16.84 1.98 -3.03
C ILE A 152 17.24 2.25 -4.49
N LYS A 153 18.53 2.40 -4.78
CA LYS A 153 19.01 2.65 -6.15
C LYS A 153 18.68 1.51 -7.11
N ALA A 154 18.93 0.27 -6.70
CA ALA A 154 18.70 -0.92 -7.52
C ALA A 154 17.20 -1.09 -7.83
N SER A 155 16.34 -0.94 -6.84
CA SER A 155 14.88 -1.01 -7.02
C SER A 155 14.36 0.14 -7.87
N MET A 156 14.80 1.39 -7.66
CA MET A 156 14.41 2.51 -8.52
C MET A 156 14.82 2.28 -9.99
N LYS A 157 16.00 1.70 -10.25
CA LYS A 157 16.44 1.36 -11.61
C LYS A 157 15.51 0.33 -12.25
N ARG A 158 15.19 -0.76 -11.53
CA ARG A 158 14.26 -1.81 -11.99
C ARG A 158 12.86 -1.25 -12.26
N MET A 159 12.32 -0.50 -11.31
CA MET A 159 10.98 0.10 -11.40
C MET A 159 10.85 1.07 -12.57
N LYS A 160 11.88 1.86 -12.85
CA LYS A 160 11.91 2.73 -14.05
C LYS A 160 11.90 1.92 -15.35
N SER A 161 12.65 0.81 -15.41
CA SER A 161 12.64 -0.08 -16.57
C SER A 161 11.25 -0.68 -16.79
N TRP A 162 10.57 -1.13 -15.72
CA TRP A 162 9.22 -1.68 -15.83
C TRP A 162 8.19 -0.62 -16.19
N ALA A 163 8.32 0.61 -15.67
CA ALA A 163 7.44 1.72 -16.05
C ALA A 163 7.57 2.13 -17.51
N ALA A 164 8.72 1.90 -18.16
CA ALA A 164 8.85 2.12 -19.61
C ALA A 164 8.02 1.12 -20.41
N SER A 165 7.88 -0.12 -19.93
CA SER A 165 7.11 -1.18 -20.58
C SER A 165 5.62 -1.19 -20.18
N SER A 166 5.27 -0.71 -18.98
CA SER A 166 3.90 -0.71 -18.48
C SER A 166 3.62 0.50 -17.58
N PRO A 167 3.45 1.71 -18.16
CA PRO A 167 3.30 2.95 -17.41
C PRO A 167 2.09 2.96 -16.47
N SER A 168 0.92 2.50 -16.93
CA SER A 168 -0.32 2.47 -16.12
C SER A 168 -0.16 1.69 -14.81
N ASN A 169 0.66 0.65 -14.83
CA ASN A 169 0.89 -0.23 -13.69
C ASN A 169 2.03 0.25 -12.79
N CYS A 170 3.03 0.98 -13.29
CA CYS A 170 4.24 1.27 -12.49
C CYS A 170 4.46 2.77 -12.19
N LYS A 171 3.80 3.69 -12.90
CA LYS A 171 4.08 5.13 -12.83
C LYS A 171 3.90 5.69 -11.41
N HIS A 172 2.76 5.42 -10.76
CA HIS A 172 2.47 5.91 -9.41
C HIS A 172 3.50 5.40 -8.37
N ARG A 173 3.90 4.12 -8.45
CA ARG A 173 4.96 3.53 -7.60
C ARG A 173 6.33 4.18 -7.81
N VAL A 174 6.73 4.41 -9.06
CA VAL A 174 7.99 5.11 -9.39
C VAL A 174 8.00 6.53 -8.83
N LEU A 175 6.87 7.23 -8.93
CA LEU A 175 6.71 8.58 -8.40
C LEU A 175 6.77 8.61 -6.87
N LEU A 176 6.15 7.64 -6.19
CA LEU A 176 6.23 7.54 -4.73
C LEU A 176 7.66 7.28 -4.25
N LEU A 177 8.36 6.33 -4.89
CA LEU A 177 9.78 6.06 -4.60
C LEU A 177 10.66 7.28 -4.84
N LYS A 178 10.38 8.06 -5.89
CA LYS A 178 11.06 9.32 -6.14
C LYS A 178 10.79 10.33 -5.02
N ALA A 179 9.55 10.45 -4.56
CA ALA A 179 9.16 11.36 -3.49
C ALA A 179 9.92 11.05 -2.19
N GLU A 180 9.91 9.79 -1.77
CA GLU A 180 10.64 9.31 -0.59
C GLU A 180 12.14 9.53 -0.73
N TYR A 181 12.73 9.19 -1.88
CA TYR A 181 14.14 9.38 -2.13
C TYR A 181 14.57 10.85 -2.13
N ASP A 182 13.75 11.74 -2.71
CA ASP A 182 14.02 13.18 -2.69
C ASP A 182 13.86 13.77 -1.28
N ALA A 183 12.89 13.28 -0.51
CA ALA A 183 12.70 13.66 0.89
C ALA A 183 13.92 13.29 1.74
N LEU A 184 14.46 12.06 1.59
CA LEU A 184 15.70 11.62 2.26
C LEU A 184 16.92 12.50 1.93
N ARG A 185 16.93 13.12 0.74
CA ARG A 185 18.01 14.00 0.29
C ARG A 185 17.78 15.46 0.65
N GLY A 186 16.73 15.77 1.41
CA GLY A 186 16.35 17.15 1.76
C GLY A 186 15.82 17.97 0.58
N LYS A 187 15.50 17.36 -0.56
CA LYS A 187 15.00 18.05 -1.76
C LYS A 187 13.49 18.32 -1.67
N LYS A 188 13.10 19.14 -0.70
CA LYS A 188 11.69 19.37 -0.29
C LYS A 188 10.75 19.65 -1.48
N SER A 189 11.07 20.64 -2.32
CA SER A 189 10.23 21.00 -3.48
C SER A 189 10.05 19.86 -4.48
N SER A 190 11.12 19.08 -4.72
CA SER A 190 11.08 17.92 -5.62
C SER A 190 10.28 16.76 -5.03
N ALA A 191 10.36 16.57 -3.71
CA ALA A 191 9.57 15.57 -2.97
C ALA A 191 8.08 15.91 -3.01
N CYS A 192 7.68 17.16 -2.72
CA CYS A 192 6.27 17.59 -2.79
C CYS A 192 5.67 17.30 -4.17
N LYS A 193 6.33 17.76 -5.25
CA LYS A 193 5.87 17.53 -6.62
C LYS A 193 5.74 16.04 -6.97
N ALA A 194 6.64 15.22 -6.43
CA ALA A 194 6.61 13.78 -6.66
C ALA A 194 5.49 13.07 -5.88
N TYR A 195 5.17 13.52 -4.65
CA TYR A 195 4.01 13.05 -3.90
C TYR A 195 2.71 13.37 -4.63
N ASP A 196 2.52 14.64 -5.03
CA ASP A 196 1.30 15.06 -5.73
C ASP A 196 1.13 14.30 -7.06
N ALA A 197 2.23 14.10 -7.80
CA ALA A 197 2.20 13.33 -9.03
C ALA A 197 1.92 11.83 -8.80
N SER A 198 2.42 11.26 -7.69
CA SER A 198 2.16 9.87 -7.32
C SER A 198 0.68 9.65 -6.99
N ILE A 199 0.12 10.55 -6.18
CA ILE A 199 -1.29 10.56 -5.80
C ILE A 199 -2.18 10.66 -7.04
N GLY A 200 -1.94 11.67 -7.90
CA GLY A 200 -2.73 11.84 -9.12
C GLY A 200 -2.65 10.63 -10.05
N ALA A 201 -1.46 10.03 -10.20
CA ALA A 201 -1.28 8.83 -11.02
C ALA A 201 -1.94 7.58 -10.42
N ALA A 202 -2.00 7.44 -9.09
CA ALA A 202 -2.70 6.32 -8.45
C ALA A 202 -4.22 6.47 -8.60
N HIS A 203 -4.72 7.70 -8.45
CA HIS A 203 -6.11 8.06 -8.65
C HIS A 203 -6.58 7.80 -10.10
N GLU A 204 -5.82 8.27 -11.09
CA GLU A 204 -6.08 8.02 -12.52
C GLU A 204 -6.13 6.51 -12.85
N SER A 205 -5.31 5.71 -12.16
CA SER A 205 -5.29 4.25 -12.32
C SER A 205 -6.37 3.52 -11.52
N GLY A 206 -7.12 4.20 -10.64
CA GLY A 206 -8.13 3.60 -9.78
C GLY A 206 -7.59 2.72 -8.65
N ILE A 207 -6.30 2.84 -8.30
CA ILE A 207 -5.62 1.97 -7.34
C ILE A 207 -5.71 2.60 -5.94
N VAL A 208 -6.90 2.50 -5.33
CA VAL A 208 -7.27 3.16 -4.06
C VAL A 208 -6.28 2.93 -2.93
N GLN A 209 -5.74 1.72 -2.80
CA GLN A 209 -4.82 1.34 -1.74
C GLN A 209 -3.45 2.01 -1.86
N GLU A 210 -2.98 2.25 -3.09
CA GLU A 210 -1.72 2.95 -3.31
C GLU A 210 -1.88 4.46 -3.35
N GLU A 211 -3.07 4.94 -3.71
CA GLU A 211 -3.46 6.33 -3.48
C GLU A 211 -3.46 6.64 -1.98
N ALA A 212 -4.12 5.80 -1.17
CA ALA A 212 -4.13 5.91 0.29
C ALA A 212 -2.71 5.90 0.87
N LEU A 213 -1.87 4.97 0.40
CA LEU A 213 -0.48 4.88 0.81
C LEU A 213 0.30 6.17 0.46
N ALA A 214 0.15 6.69 -0.76
CA ALA A 214 0.84 7.91 -1.18
C ALA A 214 0.40 9.13 -0.36
N TYR A 215 -0.89 9.25 -0.04
CA TYR A 215 -1.40 10.27 0.88
C TYR A 215 -0.80 10.12 2.29
N GLU A 216 -0.75 8.89 2.82
CA GLU A 216 -0.15 8.61 4.14
C GLU A 216 1.33 9.02 4.16
N ARG A 217 2.11 8.61 3.16
CA ARG A 217 3.53 8.97 3.05
C ARG A 217 3.75 10.48 2.95
N ALA A 218 2.93 11.18 2.15
CA ALA A 218 2.96 12.63 2.05
C ALA A 218 2.62 13.31 3.39
N ALA A 219 1.64 12.79 4.13
CA ALA A 219 1.27 13.31 5.44
C ALA A 219 2.43 13.23 6.43
N LEU A 220 3.11 12.07 6.50
CA LEU A 220 4.28 11.88 7.36
C LEU A 220 5.43 12.83 6.97
N PHE A 221 5.65 13.03 5.68
CA PHE A 221 6.63 13.98 5.18
C PHE A 221 6.31 15.42 5.60
N PHE A 222 5.06 15.88 5.48
CA PHE A 222 4.68 17.24 5.90
C PHE A 222 4.77 17.42 7.42
N ARG A 223 4.48 16.37 8.20
CA ARG A 223 4.68 16.37 9.65
C ARG A 223 6.15 16.57 10.01
N GLU A 224 7.07 15.87 9.34
CA GLU A 224 8.52 16.07 9.54
C GLU A 224 9.00 17.48 9.16
N LEU A 225 8.30 18.15 8.23
CA LEU A 225 8.55 19.55 7.90
C LEU A 225 7.93 20.55 8.89
N GLY A 226 7.11 20.09 9.84
CA GLY A 226 6.34 20.93 10.77
C GLY A 226 5.10 21.58 10.13
N ASP A 227 4.66 21.16 8.94
CA ASP A 227 3.46 21.66 8.28
C ASP A 227 2.24 20.81 8.70
N GLU A 228 1.80 21.00 9.95
CA GLU A 228 0.70 20.25 10.55
C GLU A 228 -0.62 20.38 9.79
N ALA A 229 -0.85 21.53 9.14
CA ALA A 229 -2.06 21.76 8.36
C ALA A 229 -2.12 20.83 7.14
N LYS A 230 -1.02 20.71 6.39
CA LYS A 230 -0.95 19.74 5.29
C LYS A 230 -0.91 18.32 5.80
N ALA A 231 -0.11 18.02 6.82
CA ALA A 231 -0.07 16.67 7.41
C ALA A 231 -1.49 16.20 7.76
N SER A 232 -2.29 17.07 8.38
CA SER A 232 -3.69 16.77 8.72
C SER A 232 -4.59 16.52 7.53
N HIS A 233 -4.48 17.34 6.49
CA HIS A 233 -5.27 17.17 5.28
C HIS A 233 -4.96 15.83 4.59
N TYR A 234 -3.68 15.55 4.32
CA TYR A 234 -3.27 14.34 3.63
C TYR A 234 -3.61 13.08 4.43
N LEU A 235 -3.44 13.11 5.76
CA LEU A 235 -3.73 11.96 6.60
C LEU A 235 -5.24 11.64 6.65
N ALA A 236 -6.10 12.65 6.69
CA ALA A 236 -7.53 12.44 6.68
C ALA A 236 -8.02 11.84 5.35
N THR A 237 -7.41 12.24 4.24
CA THR A 237 -7.68 11.64 2.93
C THR A 237 -7.18 10.20 2.89
N ALA A 238 -5.96 9.90 3.36
CA ALA A 238 -5.46 8.53 3.46
C ALA A 238 -6.40 7.64 4.28
N HIS A 239 -6.83 8.13 5.46
CA HIS A 239 -7.79 7.43 6.31
C HIS A 239 -9.11 7.15 5.58
N GLN A 240 -9.66 8.13 4.84
CA GLN A 240 -10.90 7.92 4.10
C GLN A 240 -10.73 6.89 2.98
N LEU A 241 -9.63 6.94 2.22
CA LEU A 241 -9.36 5.99 1.15
C LEU A 241 -9.18 4.56 1.69
N TYR A 242 -8.53 4.38 2.85
CA TYR A 242 -8.46 3.07 3.49
C TYR A 242 -9.85 2.56 3.94
N LEU A 243 -10.73 3.43 4.45
CA LEU A 243 -12.12 3.04 4.73
C LEU A 243 -12.88 2.65 3.46
N ASP A 244 -12.76 3.45 2.40
CA ASP A 244 -13.46 3.21 1.14
C ASP A 244 -12.99 1.90 0.49
N TRP A 245 -11.72 1.55 0.64
CA TRP A 245 -11.17 0.27 0.22
C TRP A 245 -11.63 -0.90 1.11
N GLY A 246 -11.98 -0.65 2.37
CA GLY A 246 -12.36 -1.67 3.37
C GLY A 246 -11.19 -2.17 4.23
N ALA A 247 -10.07 -1.44 4.27
CA ALA A 247 -8.92 -1.75 5.13
C ALA A 247 -9.13 -1.23 6.56
N ASP A 248 -10.15 -1.75 7.24
CA ASP A 248 -10.61 -1.31 8.56
C ASP A 248 -9.50 -1.35 9.63
N ALA A 249 -8.62 -2.36 9.60
CA ALA A 249 -7.49 -2.44 10.52
C ALA A 249 -6.53 -1.26 10.35
N LYS A 250 -6.22 -0.91 9.10
CA LYS A 250 -5.31 0.21 8.81
C LYS A 250 -5.96 1.55 9.11
N SER A 251 -7.24 1.72 8.77
CA SER A 251 -7.99 2.92 9.14
C SER A 251 -8.02 3.12 10.66
N SER A 252 -8.24 2.04 11.41
CA SER A 252 -8.26 2.06 12.88
C SER A 252 -6.89 2.41 13.46
N GLN A 253 -5.81 1.85 12.92
CA GLN A 253 -4.43 2.23 13.30
C GLN A 253 -4.21 3.73 13.12
N LEU A 254 -4.55 4.30 11.95
CA LEU A 254 -4.39 5.73 11.71
C LEU A 254 -5.23 6.58 12.66
N GLN A 255 -6.45 6.14 12.97
CA GLN A 255 -7.31 6.84 13.91
C GLN A 255 -6.73 6.85 15.33
N THR A 256 -6.13 5.74 15.77
CA THR A 256 -5.51 5.64 17.10
C THR A 256 -4.22 6.44 17.19
N GLU A 257 -3.31 6.30 16.21
CA GLU A 257 -2.00 6.96 16.22
C GLU A 257 -2.11 8.48 16.01
N TYR A 258 -3.14 8.95 15.30
CA TYR A 258 -3.27 10.34 14.89
C TYR A 258 -4.65 10.93 15.19
N SER A 259 -5.27 10.48 16.28
CA SER A 259 -6.63 10.85 16.71
C SER A 259 -6.92 12.36 16.65
N THR A 260 -5.99 13.19 17.13
CA THR A 260 -6.09 14.66 17.10
C THR A 260 -6.13 15.20 15.67
N ILE A 261 -5.34 14.63 14.77
CA ILE A 261 -5.17 15.09 13.39
C ILE A 261 -6.38 14.69 12.54
N VAL A 262 -6.79 13.42 12.63
CA VAL A 262 -7.95 12.90 11.90
C VAL A 262 -9.24 13.61 12.34
N SER A 263 -9.40 13.87 13.64
CA SER A 263 -10.58 14.58 14.15
C SER A 263 -10.62 16.06 13.74
N GLN A 264 -9.47 16.75 13.72
CA GLN A 264 -9.38 18.15 13.26
C GLN A 264 -9.68 18.28 11.77
N ALA A 265 -9.13 17.39 10.94
CA ALA A 265 -9.35 17.41 9.50
C ALA A 265 -10.81 17.12 9.12
N ARG A 266 -11.46 16.15 9.80
CA ARG A 266 -12.91 15.89 9.64
C ARG A 266 -13.75 17.14 9.94
N LYS A 267 -13.45 17.85 11.04
CA LYS A 267 -14.14 19.11 11.39
C LYS A 267 -13.93 20.21 10.35
N ARG A 268 -12.70 20.38 9.84
CA ARG A 268 -12.39 21.38 8.80
C ARG A 268 -13.11 21.09 7.49
N ARG A 269 -13.15 19.82 7.05
CA ARG A 269 -13.86 19.41 5.83
C ARG A 269 -15.36 19.64 5.95
N SER A 270 -15.97 19.22 7.07
CA SER A 270 -17.39 19.48 7.37
C SER A 270 -17.73 20.97 7.36
N PHE A 271 -16.85 21.82 7.90
CA PHE A 271 -17.03 23.27 7.88
C PHE A 271 -16.90 23.87 6.47
N GLN A 272 -15.93 23.40 5.66
CA GLN A 272 -15.80 23.82 4.26
C GLN A 272 -17.02 23.42 3.43
N ASP A 273 -17.49 22.17 3.55
CA ASP A 273 -18.69 21.70 2.86
C ASP A 273 -19.94 22.49 3.26
N PHE A 274 -20.08 22.83 4.55
CA PHE A 274 -21.12 23.73 5.03
C PHE A 274 -21.03 25.12 4.39
N MET A 275 -19.83 25.71 4.32
CA MET A 275 -19.62 27.03 3.71
C MET A 275 -19.89 27.02 2.20
N ILE A 276 -19.50 25.97 1.48
CA ILE A 276 -19.77 25.80 0.04
C ILE A 276 -21.29 25.71 -0.19
N ARG A 277 -21.99 24.88 0.59
CA ARG A 277 -23.46 24.76 0.51
C ARG A 277 -24.15 26.08 0.82
N ARG A 278 -23.66 26.82 1.82
CA ARG A 278 -24.17 28.16 2.18
C ARG A 278 -23.93 29.17 1.05
N ALA A 279 -22.74 29.19 0.45
CA ALA A 279 -22.44 30.07 -0.68
C ALA A 279 -23.31 29.75 -1.92
N ALA A 280 -23.54 28.46 -2.20
CA ALA A 280 -24.43 28.03 -3.28
C ALA A 280 -25.91 28.40 -3.04
N SER A 281 -26.33 28.50 -1.77
CA SER A 281 -27.69 28.94 -1.40
C SER A 281 -27.92 30.45 -1.48
N ILE A 282 -26.86 31.25 -1.68
CA ILE A 282 -26.90 32.72 -1.79
C ILE A 282 -26.62 33.13 -3.25
N GLY A 283 -27.18 32.41 -4.22
CA GLY A 283 -27.08 32.75 -5.65
C GLY A 283 -27.59 34.16 -5.96
N PRO A 284 -27.07 34.84 -7.01
CA PRO A 284 -27.21 36.28 -7.20
C PRO A 284 -28.66 36.67 -7.49
N SER A 285 -29.17 37.64 -6.73
CA SER A 285 -30.39 38.36 -7.08
C SER A 285 -30.15 39.17 -8.36
N LEU A 286 -30.36 38.53 -9.51
CA LEU A 286 -30.51 39.23 -10.78
C LEU A 286 -31.88 39.93 -10.75
N SER A 287 -31.87 41.22 -10.40
CA SER A 287 -32.98 42.12 -10.70
C SER A 287 -32.96 42.44 -12.20
N PRO A 288 -34.08 42.28 -12.92
CA PRO A 288 -34.18 42.65 -14.33
C PRO A 288 -34.42 44.17 -14.44
N ASP A 289 -33.67 44.83 -15.31
CA ASP A 289 -34.04 46.13 -15.91
C ASP A 289 -34.89 45.89 -17.16
#